data_AF-A0A524DP56-F1
#
_entry.id   AF-A0A524DP56-F1
#
_cell.length_a   1.000
_cell.length_b   1.000
_cell.length_c   1.000
_cell.angle_alpha   90.00
_cell.angle_beta   90.00
_cell.angle_gamma   90.00
#
_symmetry.space_group_name_H-M   'P 1'
#
loop_
_entity.id
_entity.type
_entity.pdbx_description
1 polymer ?
#
loop_
_entity_poly.entity_id
_entity_poly.type
_entity_poly.pdbx_seq_one_letter_code
_entity_poly.pdbx_strand_id
1 'polypeptide(L)'
;MEILEQEYQKVVEAFPNVGLINDLIYHIKLPLINDVFLEIKFKNYPKKPKVILVREDGQTDNSLDTMLSALKSWKKKAPLSIAELINEIHIFIKRMQTKEILIQRDLLNGMFALCRNQHPREILGLLRVDNGVVKEYILPPGALTSYQDGVFFPSRLPLDPSLEGTVHSHPSGNPYPSLGDLNNVFKLKKFHFILAFPYNGLDCVKCFDKNGHELKFKIIT
;
A
#
# COMPACT_ATOMS: atom_id res chain seq x y z
N MET A 1 -16.33 5.82 30.64
CA MET A 1 -15.89 4.53 31.19
C MET A 1 -16.58 3.40 30.44
N GLU A 2 -17.91 3.42 30.38
CA GLU A 2 -18.75 2.47 29.63
C GLU A 2 -18.31 2.22 28.17
N ILE A 3 -18.02 3.27 27.39
CA ILE A 3 -17.55 3.09 26.00
C ILE A 3 -16.20 2.36 25.91
N LEU A 4 -15.30 2.55 26.88
CA LEU A 4 -13.99 1.88 26.87
C LEU A 4 -14.13 0.39 27.23
N GLU A 5 -15.03 0.07 28.15
CA GLU A 5 -15.37 -1.31 28.51
C GLU A 5 -16.02 -2.05 27.33
N GLN A 6 -16.99 -1.41 26.65
CA GLN A 6 -17.61 -1.96 25.46
C GLN A 6 -16.58 -2.25 24.35
N GLU A 7 -15.68 -1.31 24.08
CA GLU A 7 -14.62 -1.52 23.08
C GLU A 7 -13.63 -2.60 23.51
N TYR A 8 -13.27 -2.65 24.79
CA TYR A 8 -12.40 -3.70 25.33
C TYR A 8 -13.05 -5.09 25.21
N GLN A 9 -14.34 -5.24 25.52
CA GLN A 9 -15.05 -6.52 25.38
C GLN A 9 -15.03 -7.03 23.94
N LYS A 10 -15.33 -6.15 22.97
CA LYS A 10 -15.21 -6.50 21.53
C LYS A 10 -13.81 -6.99 21.16
N VAL A 11 -12.76 -6.38 21.73
CA VAL A 11 -11.38 -6.80 21.50
C VAL A 11 -11.11 -8.17 22.10
N VAL A 12 -11.53 -8.43 23.34
CA VAL A 12 -11.35 -9.74 24.00
C VAL A 12 -12.09 -10.85 23.26
N GLU A 13 -13.32 -10.57 22.81
CA GLU A 13 -14.13 -11.50 22.02
C GLU A 13 -13.47 -11.85 20.67
N ALA A 14 -12.89 -10.85 19.99
CA ALA A 14 -12.24 -11.04 18.69
C ALA A 14 -10.79 -11.55 18.78
N PHE A 15 -10.06 -11.23 19.86
CA PHE A 15 -8.64 -11.50 20.04
C PHE A 15 -8.35 -12.07 21.44
N PRO A 16 -8.54 -13.39 21.64
CA PRO A 16 -8.39 -14.03 22.96
C PRO A 16 -7.01 -13.88 23.62
N ASN A 17 -5.96 -13.63 22.83
CA ASN A 17 -4.58 -13.47 23.30
C ASN A 17 -4.21 -12.01 23.63
N VAL A 18 -5.19 -11.12 23.76
CA VAL A 18 -4.94 -9.74 24.16
C VAL A 18 -4.50 -9.67 25.63
N GLY A 19 -3.36 -9.03 25.87
CA GLY A 19 -2.86 -8.69 27.20
C GLY A 19 -3.15 -7.24 27.56
N LEU A 20 -3.24 -6.96 28.85
CA LEU A 20 -3.30 -5.61 29.39
C LEU A 20 -1.88 -5.11 29.71
N ILE A 21 -1.67 -3.81 29.56
CA ILE A 21 -0.49 -3.13 30.11
C ILE A 21 -0.93 -2.28 31.29
N ASN A 22 -0.23 -2.44 32.43
CA ASN A 22 -0.53 -1.78 33.70
C ASN A 22 -1.96 -2.03 34.21
N ASP A 23 -2.58 -3.17 33.86
CA ASP A 23 -3.96 -3.52 34.20
C ASP A 23 -5.03 -2.51 33.69
N LEU A 24 -4.71 -1.76 32.64
CA LEU A 24 -5.59 -0.76 32.05
C LEU A 24 -6.31 -1.32 30.82
N ILE A 25 -7.65 -1.44 30.88
CA ILE A 25 -8.48 -1.94 29.76
C ILE A 25 -8.32 -1.14 28.44
N TYR A 26 -7.83 0.09 28.52
CA TYR A 26 -7.59 0.97 27.36
C TYR A 26 -6.12 0.98 26.89
N HIS A 27 -5.27 0.16 27.48
CA HIS A 27 -3.86 0.01 27.13
C HIS A 27 -3.56 -1.48 26.97
N ILE A 28 -3.63 -1.94 25.72
CA ILE A 28 -3.57 -3.35 25.39
C ILE A 28 -2.30 -3.66 24.58
N LYS A 29 -1.88 -4.92 24.65
CA LYS A 29 -0.80 -5.50 23.85
C LYS A 29 -1.24 -6.84 23.29
N LEU A 30 -0.98 -7.08 22.02
CA LEU A 30 -1.29 -8.35 21.38
C LEU A 30 -0.16 -8.79 20.43
N PRO A 31 0.09 -10.09 20.27
CA PRO A 31 1.02 -10.59 19.25
C PRO A 31 0.55 -10.20 17.84
N LEU A 32 1.47 -9.83 16.96
CA LEU A 32 1.18 -9.45 15.58
C LEU A 32 1.83 -10.39 14.58
N ILE A 33 3.15 -10.51 14.61
CA ILE A 33 3.94 -11.44 13.77
C ILE A 33 5.33 -11.65 14.35
N ASN A 34 5.80 -12.90 14.40
CA ASN A 34 7.12 -13.26 14.90
C ASN A 34 7.35 -12.64 16.29
N ASP A 35 8.39 -11.83 16.44
CA ASP A 35 8.82 -11.07 17.62
C ASP A 35 8.19 -9.66 17.72
N VAL A 36 7.22 -9.34 16.86
CA VAL A 36 6.53 -8.04 16.82
C VAL A 36 5.17 -8.11 17.50
N PHE A 37 4.95 -7.18 18.42
CA PHE A 37 3.70 -6.97 19.14
C PHE A 37 3.05 -5.65 18.73
N LEU A 38 1.73 -5.61 18.78
CA LEU A 38 0.93 -4.42 18.60
C LEU A 38 0.51 -3.89 19.98
N GLU A 39 0.95 -2.68 20.32
CA GLU A 39 0.50 -1.95 21.51
C GLU A 39 -0.49 -0.86 21.08
N ILE A 40 -1.65 -0.82 21.74
CA ILE A 40 -2.71 0.16 21.45
C ILE A 40 -3.13 0.87 22.74
N LYS A 41 -3.10 2.20 22.71
CA LYS A 41 -3.63 3.08 23.77
C LYS A 41 -4.83 3.85 23.27
N PHE A 42 -6.00 3.61 23.85
CA PHE A 42 -7.28 4.21 23.43
C PHE A 42 -8.05 4.89 24.56
N LYS A 43 -7.34 5.39 25.60
CA LYS A 43 -7.92 6.11 26.75
C LYS A 43 -8.93 7.20 26.39
N ASN A 44 -8.70 7.87 25.26
CA ASN A 44 -9.49 9.01 24.80
C ASN A 44 -10.47 8.64 23.67
N TYR A 45 -10.76 7.36 23.44
CA TYR A 45 -11.73 6.93 22.43
C TYR A 45 -13.06 7.68 22.59
N PRO A 46 -13.69 8.19 21.51
CA PRO A 46 -13.46 7.90 20.09
C PRO A 46 -12.37 8.74 19.39
N LYS A 47 -11.52 9.47 20.13
CA LYS A 47 -10.31 10.07 19.53
C LYS A 47 -9.37 8.96 19.02
N LYS A 48 -8.59 9.29 17.98
CA LYS A 48 -7.64 8.35 17.35
C LYS A 48 -6.80 7.64 18.42
N PRO A 49 -6.78 6.30 18.46
CA PRO A 49 -5.92 5.56 19.37
C PRO A 49 -4.45 5.75 18.98
N LYS A 50 -3.54 5.62 19.95
CA LYS A 50 -2.10 5.53 19.67
C LYS A 50 -1.77 4.06 19.40
N VAL A 51 -1.19 3.79 18.24
CA VAL A 51 -0.81 2.45 17.80
C VAL A 51 0.71 2.40 17.67
N ILE A 52 1.33 1.39 18.25
CA ILE A 52 2.79 1.23 18.31
C ILE A 52 3.12 -0.23 17.99
N LEU A 53 4.04 -0.44 17.06
CA LEU A 53 4.69 -1.73 16.87
C LEU A 53 5.86 -1.84 17.83
N VAL A 54 5.93 -2.90 18.64
CA VAL A 54 6.96 -3.12 19.65
C VAL A 54 7.62 -4.47 19.38
N ARG A 55 8.94 -4.47 19.20
CA ARG A 55 9.74 -5.70 19.06
C ARG A 55 10.14 -6.26 20.42
N GLU A 56 10.54 -7.53 20.49
CA GLU A 56 11.04 -8.16 21.72
C GLU A 56 12.27 -7.45 22.30
N ASP A 57 13.13 -6.89 21.45
CA ASP A 57 14.31 -6.12 21.86
C ASP A 57 13.98 -4.71 22.39
N GLY A 58 12.70 -4.34 22.44
CA GLY A 58 12.20 -3.06 22.92
C GLY A 58 12.17 -1.96 21.87
N GLN A 59 12.60 -2.21 20.63
CA GLN A 59 12.47 -1.22 19.55
C GLN A 59 11.01 -0.95 19.22
N THR A 60 10.68 0.33 18.99
CA THR A 60 9.30 0.78 18.71
C THR A 60 9.19 1.47 17.35
N ASP A 61 8.10 1.21 16.63
CA ASP A 61 7.77 1.84 15.35
C ASP A 61 6.32 2.34 15.32
N ASN A 62 6.12 3.58 14.85
CA ASN A 62 4.80 4.24 14.72
C ASN A 62 4.44 4.48 13.24
N SER A 63 5.13 3.85 12.29
CA SER A 63 4.98 4.04 10.85
C SER A 63 3.55 3.78 10.36
N LEU A 64 2.78 2.92 11.05
CA LEU A 64 1.38 2.62 10.73
C LEU A 64 0.48 3.85 10.66
N ASP A 65 0.73 4.91 11.46
CA ASP A 65 -0.03 6.15 11.40
C ASP A 65 0.00 6.82 10.02
N THR A 66 1.08 6.61 9.27
CA THR A 66 1.27 7.18 7.93
C THR A 66 0.84 6.25 6.82
N MET A 67 0.88 4.94 7.07
CA MET A 67 0.73 3.89 6.06
C MET A 67 -0.70 3.34 6.00
N LEU A 68 -1.39 3.28 7.14
CA LEU A 68 -2.74 2.74 7.24
C LEU A 68 -3.77 3.87 7.12
N SER A 69 -4.61 3.82 6.08
CA SER A 69 -5.64 4.83 5.83
C SER A 69 -6.60 5.01 7.02
N ALA A 70 -6.94 3.90 7.70
CA ALA A 70 -7.77 3.92 8.91
C ALA A 70 -7.19 4.83 10.01
N LEU A 71 -5.87 4.88 10.19
CA LEU A 71 -5.19 5.74 11.16
C LEU A 71 -4.94 7.14 10.61
N LYS A 72 -4.48 7.25 9.37
CA LYS A 72 -4.16 8.51 8.69
C LYS A 72 -5.38 9.44 8.60
N SER A 73 -6.56 8.88 8.34
CA SER A 73 -7.80 9.62 8.10
C SER A 73 -8.86 9.41 9.18
N TRP A 74 -8.44 9.15 10.42
CA TRP A 74 -9.34 8.81 11.54
C TRP A 74 -10.45 9.85 11.77
N LYS A 75 -11.72 9.41 11.72
CA LYS A 75 -12.90 10.26 11.94
C LYS A 75 -13.57 9.94 13.28
N LYS A 76 -13.63 10.91 14.19
CA LYS A 76 -14.28 10.74 15.50
C LYS A 76 -15.81 10.61 15.45
N LYS A 77 -16.45 11.09 14.38
CA LYS A 77 -17.92 11.07 14.22
C LYS A 77 -18.47 9.69 13.88
N ALA A 78 -17.64 8.83 13.30
CA ALA A 78 -17.94 7.44 12.96
C ALA A 78 -16.63 6.64 13.05
N PRO A 79 -16.12 6.42 14.28
CA PRO A 79 -14.86 5.72 14.48
C PRO A 79 -15.03 4.24 14.18
N LEU A 80 -13.96 3.61 13.69
CA LEU A 80 -13.85 2.14 13.76
C LEU A 80 -13.79 1.73 15.23
N SER A 81 -14.39 0.59 15.56
CA SER A 81 -14.12 -0.06 16.84
C SER A 81 -12.64 -0.47 16.94
N ILE A 82 -12.14 -0.65 18.17
CA ILE A 82 -10.75 -1.07 18.39
C ILE A 82 -10.51 -2.45 17.79
N ALA A 83 -11.49 -3.35 17.85
CA ALA A 83 -11.41 -4.67 17.23
C ALA A 83 -11.32 -4.59 15.69
N GLU A 84 -12.13 -3.75 15.04
CA GLU A 84 -12.06 -3.51 13.59
C GLU A 84 -10.71 -2.90 13.19
N LEU A 85 -10.20 -1.94 13.97
CA LEU A 85 -8.88 -1.36 13.74
C LEU A 85 -7.78 -2.42 13.82
N ILE A 86 -7.81 -3.31 14.82
CA ILE A 86 -6.84 -4.41 14.93
C ILE A 86 -6.94 -5.34 13.70
N ASN A 87 -8.15 -5.66 13.24
CA ASN A 87 -8.34 -6.46 12.03
C ASN A 87 -7.74 -5.78 10.79
N GLU A 88 -7.97 -4.48 10.59
CA GLU A 88 -7.37 -3.70 9.50
C GLU A 88 -5.84 -3.73 9.57
N ILE A 89 -5.25 -3.62 10.76
CA ILE A 89 -3.80 -3.71 10.97
C ILE A 89 -3.28 -5.11 10.61
N HIS A 90 -3.96 -6.19 11.05
CA HIS A 90 -3.57 -7.55 10.67
C HIS A 90 -3.63 -7.77 9.17
N ILE A 91 -4.71 -7.34 8.52
CA ILE A 91 -4.85 -7.42 7.06
C ILE A 91 -3.74 -6.65 6.38
N PHE A 92 -3.44 -5.43 6.85
CA PHE A 92 -2.38 -4.60 6.33
C PHE A 92 -1.01 -5.29 6.41
N ILE A 93 -0.62 -5.75 7.60
CA ILE A 93 0.67 -6.38 7.86
C ILE A 93 0.80 -7.67 7.06
N LYS A 94 -0.25 -8.50 7.02
CA LYS A 94 -0.28 -9.71 6.21
C LYS A 94 -0.05 -9.40 4.73
N ARG A 95 -0.66 -8.33 4.20
CA ARG A 95 -0.45 -7.89 2.81
C ARG A 95 0.98 -7.41 2.57
N MET A 96 1.56 -6.65 3.50
CA MET A 96 2.95 -6.20 3.41
C MET A 96 3.97 -7.34 3.41
N GLN A 97 3.65 -8.48 4.03
CA GLN A 97 4.52 -9.65 4.04
C GLN A 97 4.39 -10.51 2.80
N THR A 98 3.31 -10.34 2.02
CA THR A 98 3.21 -11.07 0.76
C THR A 98 4.32 -10.60 -0.17
N LYS A 99 4.98 -11.54 -0.84
CA LYS A 99 5.94 -11.23 -1.92
C LYS A 99 5.23 -10.82 -3.22
N GLU A 100 3.91 -10.65 -3.18
CA GLU A 100 3.08 -10.40 -4.36
C GLU A 100 2.52 -8.98 -4.31
N ILE A 101 2.55 -8.28 -5.44
CA ILE A 101 1.89 -6.99 -5.56
C ILE A 101 0.38 -7.22 -5.77
N LEU A 102 -0.48 -6.64 -4.94
CA LEU A 102 -1.93 -6.73 -5.12
C LEU A 102 -2.42 -5.51 -5.91
N ILE A 103 -3.23 -5.72 -6.95
CA ILE A 103 -3.77 -4.63 -7.78
C ILE A 103 -5.27 -4.80 -8.01
N GLN A 104 -6.02 -3.70 -7.94
CA GLN A 104 -7.45 -3.73 -8.26
C GLN A 104 -7.69 -3.98 -9.75
N ARG A 105 -8.63 -4.86 -10.07
CA ARG A 105 -9.00 -5.21 -11.45
C ARG A 105 -9.38 -3.99 -12.27
N ASP A 106 -10.22 -3.13 -11.70
CA ASP A 106 -10.73 -1.95 -12.40
C ASP A 106 -9.62 -0.94 -12.70
N LEU A 107 -8.63 -0.81 -11.80
CA LEU A 107 -7.46 0.01 -12.05
C LEU A 107 -6.63 -0.54 -13.20
N LEU A 108 -6.33 -1.85 -13.21
CA LEU A 108 -5.57 -2.47 -14.30
C LEU A 108 -6.28 -2.30 -15.65
N ASN A 109 -7.60 -2.53 -15.68
CA ASN A 109 -8.41 -2.33 -16.88
C ASN A 109 -8.43 -0.86 -17.34
N GLY A 110 -8.51 0.08 -16.40
CA GLY A 110 -8.42 1.51 -16.66
C GLY A 110 -7.06 1.90 -17.27
N MET A 111 -5.96 1.35 -16.73
CA MET A 111 -4.63 1.57 -17.30
C MET A 111 -4.51 0.98 -18.71
N PHE A 112 -5.03 -0.21 -18.98
CA PHE A 112 -5.07 -0.76 -20.33
C PHE A 112 -5.87 0.11 -21.31
N ALA A 113 -7.01 0.65 -20.88
CA ALA A 113 -7.80 1.58 -21.69
C ALA A 113 -7.02 2.87 -21.98
N LEU A 114 -6.29 3.39 -20.98
CA LEU A 114 -5.41 4.54 -21.15
C LEU A 114 -4.30 4.25 -22.17
N CYS A 115 -3.64 3.10 -22.09
CA CYS A 115 -2.61 2.69 -23.05
C CYS A 115 -3.16 2.61 -24.48
N ARG A 116 -4.36 2.04 -24.67
CA ARG A 116 -5.02 1.98 -25.99
C ARG A 116 -5.30 3.36 -26.55
N ASN A 117 -5.76 4.29 -25.71
CA ASN A 117 -6.08 5.65 -26.14
C ASN A 117 -4.83 6.48 -26.51
N GLN A 118 -3.68 6.18 -25.89
CA GLN A 118 -2.44 6.91 -26.14
C GLN A 118 -1.54 6.24 -27.18
N HIS A 119 -1.84 4.99 -27.58
CA HIS A 119 -1.06 4.27 -28.57
C HIS A 119 -0.92 5.07 -29.88
N PRO A 120 0.29 5.18 -30.48
CA PRO A 120 1.51 4.47 -30.13
C PRO A 120 2.46 5.23 -29.19
N ARG A 121 2.02 6.25 -28.45
CA ARG A 121 2.85 6.90 -27.42
C ARG A 121 2.85 6.08 -26.13
N GLU A 122 3.96 6.11 -25.42
CA GLU A 122 4.05 5.52 -24.09
C GLU A 122 3.27 6.34 -23.07
N ILE A 123 2.65 5.68 -22.10
CA ILE A 123 2.17 6.33 -20.88
C ILE A 123 3.21 6.17 -19.78
N LEU A 124 3.19 7.08 -18.81
CA LEU A 124 3.98 6.98 -17.58
C LEU A 124 3.16 7.49 -16.41
N GLY A 125 3.12 6.70 -15.34
CA GLY A 125 2.33 6.94 -14.15
C GLY A 125 3.03 6.54 -12.87
N LEU A 126 2.59 7.14 -11.77
CA LEU A 126 2.87 6.68 -10.41
C LEU A 126 1.69 5.85 -9.91
N LEU A 127 2.01 4.87 -9.06
CA LEU A 127 1.04 3.98 -8.46
C LEU A 127 0.98 4.20 -6.95
N ARG A 128 -0.24 4.50 -6.48
CA ARG A 128 -0.52 4.60 -5.05
C ARG A 128 -0.88 3.24 -4.49
N VAL A 129 -0.22 2.88 -3.40
CA VAL A 129 -0.56 1.72 -2.58
C VAL A 129 -1.31 2.20 -1.34
N ASP A 130 -2.49 1.61 -1.12
CA ASP A 130 -3.26 1.80 0.09
C ASP A 130 -3.66 0.43 0.64
N ASN A 131 -3.39 0.24 1.93
CA ASN A 131 -3.53 -1.02 2.64
C ASN A 131 -2.92 -2.22 1.91
N GLY A 132 -1.71 -2.06 1.34
CA GLY A 132 -0.99 -3.10 0.60
C GLY A 132 -1.57 -3.45 -0.77
N VAL A 133 -2.47 -2.61 -1.30
CA VAL A 133 -3.11 -2.79 -2.61
C VAL A 133 -2.83 -1.57 -3.48
N VAL A 134 -2.46 -1.78 -4.74
CA VAL A 134 -2.38 -0.72 -5.76
C VAL A 134 -3.79 -0.27 -6.12
N LYS A 135 -4.12 0.99 -5.77
CA LYS A 135 -5.49 1.54 -5.90
C LYS A 135 -5.62 2.72 -6.85
N GLU A 136 -4.55 3.48 -7.07
CA GLU A 136 -4.64 4.69 -7.91
C GLU A 136 -3.48 4.80 -8.89
N TYR A 137 -3.83 5.26 -10.10
CA TYR A 137 -2.89 5.78 -11.08
C TYR A 137 -2.83 7.30 -10.94
N ILE A 138 -1.62 7.84 -10.77
CA ILE A 138 -1.37 9.26 -10.67
C ILE A 138 -0.50 9.67 -11.86
N LEU A 139 -0.98 10.60 -12.68
CA LEU A 139 -0.18 11.21 -13.73
C LEU A 139 0.85 12.16 -13.09
N PRO A 140 2.16 11.93 -13.24
CA PRO A 140 3.15 12.78 -12.61
C PRO A 140 3.14 14.20 -13.24
N PRO A 141 3.21 15.27 -12.43
CA PRO A 141 3.26 16.63 -12.94
C PRO A 141 4.48 16.85 -13.86
N GLY A 142 4.23 17.27 -15.10
CA GLY A 142 5.27 17.51 -16.08
C GLY A 142 5.93 16.24 -16.64
N ALA A 143 5.20 15.12 -16.63
CA ALA A 143 5.59 13.93 -17.38
C ALA A 143 5.76 14.27 -18.87
N LEU A 144 6.92 13.92 -19.43
CA LEU A 144 7.19 13.99 -20.85
C LEU A 144 7.14 12.56 -21.40
N THR A 145 6.25 12.33 -22.35
CA THR A 145 6.05 11.02 -22.97
C THR A 145 6.28 11.10 -24.47
N SER A 146 6.94 10.09 -25.03
CA SER A 146 7.22 9.97 -26.45
C SER A 146 6.82 8.58 -26.97
N TYR A 147 7.18 8.25 -28.20
CA TYR A 147 6.99 6.92 -28.77
C TYR A 147 7.98 5.88 -28.24
N GLN A 148 9.06 6.32 -27.58
CA GLN A 148 10.19 5.49 -27.17
C GLN A 148 10.42 5.49 -25.66
N ASP A 149 10.14 6.62 -25.01
CA ASP A 149 10.39 6.81 -23.58
C ASP A 149 9.34 7.73 -22.92
N GLY A 150 9.10 7.49 -21.63
CA GLY A 150 8.50 8.45 -20.70
C GLY A 150 9.47 8.85 -19.59
N VAL A 151 9.53 10.13 -19.24
CA VAL A 151 10.34 10.63 -18.12
C VAL A 151 9.55 11.64 -17.30
N PHE A 152 9.67 11.60 -15.97
CA PHE A 152 9.26 12.68 -15.08
C PHE A 152 10.39 13.01 -14.10
N PHE A 153 10.34 14.21 -13.54
CA PHE A 153 11.34 14.69 -12.57
C PHE A 153 10.86 14.42 -11.14
N PRO A 154 11.52 13.52 -10.37
CA PRO A 154 11.10 13.17 -9.02
C PRO A 154 11.07 14.36 -8.05
N SER A 155 11.91 15.37 -8.28
CA SER A 155 11.96 16.62 -7.50
C SER A 155 10.66 17.44 -7.55
N ARG A 156 9.76 17.14 -8.49
CA ARG A 156 8.46 17.79 -8.64
C ARG A 156 7.31 17.00 -8.01
N LEU A 157 7.61 15.84 -7.41
CA LEU A 157 6.59 15.04 -6.74
C LEU A 157 6.42 15.50 -5.28
N PRO A 158 5.18 15.62 -4.79
CA PRO A 158 4.97 15.78 -3.35
C PRO A 158 5.54 14.57 -2.60
N LEU A 159 6.05 14.81 -1.39
CA LEU A 159 6.51 13.76 -0.47
C LEU A 159 5.30 12.94 -0.03
N ASP A 160 5.02 11.88 -0.77
CA ASP A 160 3.89 10.99 -0.55
C ASP A 160 4.38 9.54 -0.44
N PRO A 161 4.51 9.00 0.79
CA PRO A 161 5.06 7.67 1.01
C PRO A 161 4.17 6.54 0.47
N SER A 162 2.90 6.84 0.18
CA SER A 162 1.98 5.86 -0.42
C SER A 162 2.15 5.75 -1.94
N LEU A 163 2.91 6.63 -2.58
CA LEU A 163 3.34 6.45 -3.97
C LEU A 163 4.52 5.48 -4.00
N GLU A 164 4.22 4.18 -4.10
CA GLU A 164 5.19 3.09 -3.93
C GLU A 164 5.66 2.46 -5.23
N GLY A 165 4.95 2.67 -6.35
CA GLY A 165 5.30 2.08 -7.64
C GLY A 165 5.19 3.04 -8.81
N THR A 166 5.61 2.57 -9.99
CA THR A 166 5.34 3.24 -11.27
C THR A 166 4.68 2.28 -12.26
N VAL A 167 4.16 2.85 -13.33
CA VAL A 167 3.67 2.11 -14.49
C VAL A 167 4.06 2.84 -15.77
N HIS A 168 4.47 2.11 -16.79
CA HIS A 168 4.59 2.64 -18.14
C HIS A 168 4.14 1.61 -19.18
N SER A 169 3.97 2.04 -20.43
CA SER A 169 3.50 1.15 -21.49
C SER A 169 4.50 1.00 -22.63
N HIS A 170 4.60 -0.19 -23.19
CA HIS A 170 5.40 -0.48 -24.39
C HIS A 170 4.50 -0.70 -25.62
N PRO A 171 4.44 0.26 -26.56
CA PRO A 171 3.72 0.14 -27.83
C PRO A 171 4.26 -0.98 -28.72
N SER A 172 5.53 -1.38 -28.53
CA SER A 172 6.20 -2.45 -29.26
C SER A 172 5.63 -3.85 -28.96
N GLY A 173 4.89 -4.01 -27.87
CA GLY A 173 4.39 -5.31 -27.41
C GLY A 173 5.41 -6.13 -26.60
N ASN A 174 6.61 -5.60 -26.35
CA ASN A 174 7.57 -6.26 -25.47
C ASN A 174 7.27 -5.92 -23.99
N PRO A 175 6.92 -6.88 -23.11
CA PRO A 175 6.60 -6.59 -21.71
C PRO A 175 7.83 -6.52 -20.78
N TYR A 176 9.04 -6.57 -21.32
CA TYR A 176 10.29 -6.53 -20.55
C TYR A 176 10.95 -5.15 -20.57
N PRO A 177 11.64 -4.75 -19.48
CA PRO A 177 12.26 -3.43 -19.38
C PRO A 177 13.42 -3.26 -20.35
N SER A 178 13.59 -2.05 -20.86
CA SER A 178 14.79 -1.59 -21.56
C SER A 178 15.90 -1.20 -20.58
N LEU A 179 17.12 -1.01 -21.08
CA LEU A 179 18.20 -0.42 -20.28
C LEU A 179 17.88 1.02 -19.85
N GLY A 180 17.06 1.75 -20.61
CA GLY A 180 16.57 3.08 -20.24
C GLY A 180 15.65 3.01 -19.03
N ASP A 181 14.72 2.06 -19.01
CA ASP A 181 13.78 1.84 -17.90
C ASP A 181 14.51 1.56 -16.59
N LEU A 182 15.47 0.62 -16.63
CA LEU A 182 16.30 0.23 -15.49
C LEU A 182 17.11 1.42 -14.93
N ASN A 183 17.57 2.31 -15.82
CA ASN A 183 18.40 3.43 -15.42
C ASN A 183 17.63 4.66 -14.95
N ASN A 184 16.35 4.78 -15.34
CA ASN A 184 15.51 5.94 -15.07
C ASN A 184 14.34 5.56 -14.15
N VAL A 185 13.25 5.06 -14.73
CA VAL A 185 11.96 4.85 -14.05
C VAL A 185 12.08 3.86 -12.88
N PHE A 186 12.88 2.81 -13.04
CA PHE A 186 13.00 1.74 -12.04
C PHE A 186 13.75 2.15 -10.77
N LYS A 187 14.54 3.22 -10.83
CA LYS A 187 15.26 3.72 -9.65
C LYS A 187 14.38 4.57 -8.73
N LEU A 188 13.16 4.90 -9.16
CA LEU A 188 12.33 5.91 -8.51
C LEU A 188 11.47 5.35 -7.38
N LYS A 189 11.07 4.07 -7.49
CA LYS A 189 10.02 3.45 -6.66
C LYS A 189 10.35 1.99 -6.37
N LYS A 190 9.49 1.31 -5.60
CA LYS A 190 9.74 -0.04 -5.09
C LYS A 190 9.46 -1.12 -6.14
N PHE A 191 8.42 -0.90 -6.95
CA PHE A 191 8.00 -1.81 -8.02
C PHE A 191 7.51 -1.05 -9.24
N HIS A 192 7.53 -1.73 -10.39
CA HIS A 192 7.28 -1.12 -11.69
C HIS A 192 6.43 -2.05 -12.55
N PHE A 193 5.30 -1.56 -13.05
CA PHE A 193 4.50 -2.27 -14.03
C PHE A 193 4.84 -1.85 -15.46
N ILE A 194 4.95 -2.81 -16.36
CA ILE A 194 5.05 -2.59 -17.81
C ILE A 194 3.80 -3.16 -18.46
N LEU A 195 3.08 -2.34 -19.23
CA LEU A 195 1.90 -2.73 -20.00
C LEU A 195 2.27 -2.74 -21.47
N ALA A 196 2.32 -3.91 -22.08
CA ALA A 196 2.67 -4.10 -23.48
C ALA A 196 1.43 -4.17 -24.39
N PHE A 197 1.56 -3.65 -25.61
CA PHE A 197 0.56 -3.87 -26.66
C PHE A 197 0.33 -5.39 -26.86
N PRO A 198 -0.91 -5.89 -27.02
CA PRO A 198 -2.15 -5.16 -27.32
C PRO A 198 -2.98 -4.68 -26.11
N TYR A 199 -2.46 -4.75 -24.88
CA TYR A 199 -3.14 -4.26 -23.66
C TYR A 199 -4.46 -5.00 -23.34
N ASN A 200 -4.60 -6.26 -23.73
CA ASN A 200 -5.89 -6.97 -23.70
C ASN A 200 -5.94 -8.15 -22.71
N GLY A 201 -4.85 -8.42 -21.99
CA GLY A 201 -4.77 -9.60 -21.14
C GLY A 201 -3.64 -9.55 -20.12
N LEU A 202 -3.58 -10.59 -19.29
CA LEU A 202 -2.55 -10.76 -18.26
C LEU A 202 -1.15 -11.01 -18.84
N ASP A 203 -1.08 -11.55 -20.05
CA ASP A 203 0.13 -11.71 -20.85
C ASP A 203 0.75 -10.37 -21.28
N CYS A 204 -0.07 -9.31 -21.34
CA CYS A 204 0.31 -7.96 -21.71
C CYS A 204 0.89 -7.16 -20.53
N VAL A 205 1.04 -7.73 -19.34
CA VAL A 205 1.47 -6.99 -18.15
C VAL A 205 2.49 -7.77 -17.34
N LYS A 206 3.58 -7.09 -16.97
CA LYS A 206 4.58 -7.62 -16.03
C LYS A 206 4.87 -6.61 -14.94
N CYS A 207 5.28 -7.13 -13.79
CA CYS A 207 5.71 -6.33 -12.63
C CYS A 207 7.16 -6.65 -12.31
N PHE A 208 7.95 -5.64 -11.94
CA PHE A 208 9.37 -5.78 -11.66
C PHE A 208 9.77 -5.02 -10.40
N ASP A 209 10.83 -5.47 -9.74
CA ASP A 209 11.51 -4.72 -8.69
C ASP A 209 12.39 -3.60 -9.29
N LYS A 210 12.97 -2.77 -8.43
CA LYS A 210 13.90 -1.68 -8.83
C LYS A 210 15.16 -2.15 -9.60
N ASN A 211 15.48 -3.44 -9.57
CA ASN A 211 16.64 -4.02 -10.23
C ASN A 211 16.27 -4.72 -11.55
N GLY A 212 14.98 -4.77 -11.92
CA GLY A 212 14.51 -5.47 -13.11
C GLY A 212 14.16 -6.94 -12.90
N HIS A 213 14.14 -7.45 -11.67
CA HIS A 213 13.67 -8.81 -11.40
C HIS A 213 12.15 -8.86 -11.40
N GLU A 214 11.59 -9.85 -12.09
CA GLU A 214 10.14 -10.02 -12.17
C GLU A 214 9.52 -10.32 -10.79
N LEU A 215 8.49 -9.56 -10.43
CA LEU A 215 7.68 -9.73 -9.25
C LEU A 215 6.35 -10.38 -9.62
N LYS A 216 5.88 -11.29 -8.78
CA LYS A 216 4.52 -11.80 -8.88
C LYS A 216 3.54 -10.71 -8.46
N PHE A 217 2.39 -10.66 -9.13
CA PHE A 217 1.28 -9.80 -8.73
C PHE A 217 -0.04 -10.56 -8.85
N LYS A 218 -1.04 -10.13 -8.07
CA LYS A 218 -2.38 -10.74 -8.05
C LYS A 218 -3.43 -9.66 -8.25
N ILE A 219 -4.36 -9.94 -9.16
CA ILE A 219 -5.54 -9.09 -9.35
C ILE A 219 -6.56 -9.43 -8.27
N ILE A 220 -7.06 -8.40 -7.60
CA ILE A 220 -8.18 -8.47 -6.67
C ILE A 220 -9.38 -7.69 -7.20
N THR A 221 -10.57 -8.08 -6.78
CA THR A 221 -11.83 -7.36 -7.06
C THR A 221 -12.00 -6.21 -6.08
#